data_AF-A0A957UBJ7-F1
#
_entry.id   AF-A0A957UBJ7-F1
#
_cell.length_a   1.000
_cell.length_b   1.000
_cell.length_c   1.000
_cell.angle_alpha   90.00
_cell.angle_beta   90.00
_cell.angle_gamma   90.00
#
_symmetry.space_group_name_H-M   'P 1'
#
loop_
_entity.id
_entity.type
_entity.pdbx_description
1 polymer ?
#
loop_
_entity_poly.entity_id
_entity_poly.type
_entity_poly.pdbx_seq_one_letter_code
_entity_poly.pdbx_strand_id
1 'polypeptide(L)'
;MIRNLPFDRYLTYTQLTDLVHDLAEAYPAYLRLHAIGASHRGRTVWLLEISNWATGDGSAKPGYYIDANIHAEEICGTSVAVYTAWTLLSEYGRDPLVTRLLDEQVFYIVPRVNPDGAEIVQTLPFYEWIGNGRYLPGEEQFGAGLHYADVNGDGLIVDMRIRDDAGEWKVSEQDPRLMLPRDPDETGGVYYRIVPEGTLVDWDGGDFVVPRPQDGNLNRNYPSNWVPESQ
;
A
#
# COMPACT_ATOMS: atom_id res chain seq x y z
N MET A 1 -19.43 -3.65 -22.47
CA MET A 1 -19.55 -2.53 -21.50
C MET A 1 -19.56 -3.14 -20.12
N ILE A 2 -18.47 -2.95 -19.36
CA ILE A 2 -18.35 -3.45 -17.98
C ILE A 2 -19.36 -2.65 -17.14
N ARG A 3 -20.38 -3.32 -16.60
CA ARG A 3 -21.55 -2.64 -16.02
C ARG A 3 -21.39 -2.28 -14.53
N ASN A 4 -20.32 -2.73 -13.87
CA ASN A 4 -20.11 -2.41 -12.45
C ASN A 4 -18.62 -2.49 -12.12
N LEU A 5 -17.94 -1.34 -12.11
CA LEU A 5 -16.55 -1.25 -11.67
C LEU A 5 -16.51 -1.02 -10.15
N PRO A 6 -15.74 -1.82 -9.40
CA PRO A 6 -15.79 -1.85 -7.94
C PRO A 6 -14.97 -0.71 -7.29
N PHE A 7 -15.25 0.55 -7.63
CA PHE A 7 -14.53 1.72 -7.08
C PHE A 7 -15.03 2.17 -5.69
N ASP A 8 -15.92 1.39 -5.07
CA ASP A 8 -16.48 1.61 -3.73
C ASP A 8 -15.79 0.76 -2.64
N ARG A 9 -14.77 -0.02 -3.01
CA ARG A 9 -14.02 -0.90 -2.10
C ARG A 9 -12.59 -1.12 -2.58
N TYR A 10 -11.75 -1.62 -1.68
CA TYR A 10 -10.42 -2.10 -2.06
C TYR A 10 -10.48 -3.52 -2.61
N LEU A 11 -9.65 -3.78 -3.62
CA LEU A 11 -9.65 -5.04 -4.35
C LEU A 11 -8.62 -6.00 -3.79
N THR A 12 -9.06 -7.24 -3.56
CA THR A 12 -8.13 -8.37 -3.42
C THR A 12 -7.34 -8.57 -4.72
N TYR A 13 -6.24 -9.28 -4.66
CA TYR A 13 -5.41 -9.60 -5.81
C TYR A 13 -6.20 -10.31 -6.91
N THR A 14 -7.05 -11.26 -6.55
CA THR A 14 -7.94 -11.96 -7.51
C THR A 14 -8.89 -10.98 -8.18
N GLN A 15 -9.57 -10.13 -7.39
CA GLN A 15 -10.50 -9.14 -7.94
C GLN A 15 -9.81 -8.12 -8.84
N LEU A 16 -8.60 -7.68 -8.47
CA LEU A 16 -7.79 -6.80 -9.32
C LEU A 16 -7.40 -7.50 -10.62
N THR A 17 -6.97 -8.76 -10.55
CA THR A 17 -6.57 -9.57 -11.71
C THR A 17 -7.74 -9.75 -12.68
N ASP A 18 -8.91 -10.16 -12.16
CA ASP A 18 -10.12 -10.31 -12.95
C ASP A 18 -10.49 -8.98 -13.63
N LEU A 19 -10.42 -7.87 -12.89
CA LEU A 19 -10.76 -6.56 -13.41
C LEU A 19 -9.83 -6.10 -14.55
N VAL A 20 -8.51 -6.29 -14.43
CA VAL A 20 -7.59 -5.89 -15.51
C VAL A 20 -7.73 -6.77 -16.75
N HIS A 21 -8.11 -8.04 -16.58
CA HIS A 21 -8.48 -8.92 -17.69
C HIS A 21 -9.79 -8.48 -18.36
N ASP A 22 -10.83 -8.17 -17.58
CA ASP A 22 -12.09 -7.65 -18.09
C ASP A 22 -11.90 -6.35 -18.88
N LEU A 23 -11.05 -5.44 -18.39
CA LEU A 23 -10.69 -4.20 -19.11
C LEU A 23 -10.01 -4.50 -20.45
N ALA A 24 -9.07 -5.44 -20.47
CA ALA A 24 -8.36 -5.82 -21.70
C ALA A 24 -9.31 -6.46 -22.73
N GLU A 25 -10.24 -7.30 -22.28
CA GLU A 25 -11.27 -7.90 -23.15
C GLU A 25 -12.28 -6.86 -23.66
N ALA A 26 -12.64 -5.88 -22.83
CA ALA A 26 -13.59 -4.83 -23.19
C ALA A 26 -13.00 -3.79 -24.17
N TYR A 27 -11.69 -3.55 -24.10
CA TYR A 27 -11.00 -2.51 -24.89
C TYR A 27 -9.76 -3.03 -25.63
N PRO A 28 -9.85 -4.12 -26.43
CA PRO A 28 -8.69 -4.77 -27.05
C PRO A 28 -7.98 -3.90 -28.10
N ALA A 29 -8.66 -2.88 -28.62
CA ALA A 29 -8.08 -1.92 -29.55
C ALA A 29 -7.22 -0.84 -28.87
N TYR A 30 -7.33 -0.69 -27.55
CA TYR A 30 -6.66 0.39 -26.79
C TYR A 30 -5.84 -0.09 -25.59
N LEU A 31 -6.02 -1.34 -25.14
CA LEU A 31 -5.32 -1.92 -23.99
C LEU A 31 -4.66 -3.26 -24.36
N ARG A 32 -3.38 -3.39 -24.04
CA ARG A 32 -2.63 -4.66 -23.98
C ARG A 32 -2.24 -4.91 -22.53
N LEU A 33 -2.57 -6.09 -22.03
CA LEU A 33 -2.21 -6.51 -20.67
C LEU A 33 -0.95 -7.37 -20.70
N HIS A 34 0.02 -7.04 -19.86
CA HIS A 34 1.30 -7.73 -19.79
C HIS A 34 1.56 -8.25 -18.37
N ALA A 35 2.13 -9.45 -18.27
CA ALA A 35 2.74 -9.93 -17.04
C ALA A 35 4.21 -9.50 -17.04
N ILE A 36 4.60 -8.58 -16.15
CA ILE A 36 5.96 -8.01 -16.13
C ILE A 36 6.86 -8.63 -15.06
N GLY A 37 6.30 -9.49 -14.22
CA GLY A 37 7.04 -10.21 -13.19
C GLY A 37 6.13 -11.00 -12.29
N ALA A 38 6.75 -11.66 -11.33
CA ALA A 38 6.06 -12.33 -10.23
C ALA A 38 6.64 -11.83 -8.90
N SER A 39 5.77 -11.69 -7.91
CA SER A 39 6.14 -11.35 -6.54
C SER A 39 6.81 -12.52 -5.83
N HIS A 40 7.26 -12.31 -4.59
CA HIS A 40 7.91 -13.35 -3.78
C HIS A 40 6.99 -14.57 -3.58
N ARG A 41 5.68 -14.34 -3.42
CA ARG A 41 4.66 -15.38 -3.24
C ARG A 41 4.00 -15.81 -4.55
N GLY A 42 4.60 -15.47 -5.69
CA GLY A 42 4.18 -15.96 -7.02
C GLY A 42 2.98 -15.24 -7.62
N ARG A 43 2.58 -14.07 -7.11
CA ARG A 43 1.52 -13.25 -7.70
C ARG A 43 2.06 -12.45 -8.88
N THR A 44 1.35 -12.46 -10.00
CA THR A 44 1.74 -11.71 -11.19
C THR A 44 1.66 -10.22 -10.95
N VAL A 45 2.68 -9.48 -11.38
CA VAL A 45 2.64 -8.03 -11.47
C VAL A 45 2.14 -7.66 -12.87
N TRP A 46 0.96 -7.04 -12.92
CA TRP A 46 0.29 -6.66 -14.17
C TRP A 46 0.69 -5.27 -14.63
N LEU A 47 0.92 -5.13 -15.94
CA LEU A 47 1.10 -3.85 -16.62
C LEU A 47 0.02 -3.67 -17.67
N LEU A 48 -0.71 -2.56 -17.60
CA LEU A 48 -1.64 -2.11 -18.61
C LEU A 48 -0.91 -1.14 -19.55
N GLU A 49 -0.66 -1.58 -20.78
CA GLU A 49 -0.18 -0.72 -21.86
C GLU A 49 -1.39 -0.18 -22.63
N ILE A 50 -1.62 1.13 -22.53
CA ILE A 50 -2.79 1.80 -23.07
C ILE A 50 -2.37 2.86 -24.10
N SER A 51 -2.85 2.73 -25.35
CA SER A 51 -2.63 3.71 -26.42
C SER A 51 -3.60 3.47 -27.57
N ASN A 52 -3.81 4.46 -28.43
CA ASN A 52 -4.46 4.24 -29.72
C ASN A 52 -3.44 3.79 -30.79
N TRP A 53 -3.32 2.48 -31.04
CA TRP A 53 -2.39 1.98 -32.06
C TRP A 53 -2.80 2.31 -33.51
N ALA A 54 -4.01 2.83 -33.75
CA ALA A 54 -4.42 3.29 -35.08
C ALA A 54 -3.75 4.61 -35.50
N THR A 55 -3.26 5.41 -34.54
CA THR A 55 -2.59 6.70 -34.81
C THR A 55 -1.06 6.61 -34.80
N GLY A 56 -0.51 5.45 -34.45
CA GLY A 56 0.94 5.21 -34.43
C GLY A 56 1.30 4.06 -33.51
N ASP A 57 2.49 3.49 -33.71
CA ASP A 57 3.00 2.46 -32.80
C ASP A 57 3.27 3.05 -31.41
N GLY A 58 2.92 2.30 -30.36
CA GLY A 58 3.07 2.75 -28.97
C GLY A 58 4.53 3.07 -28.62
N SER A 59 5.47 2.28 -29.15
CA SER A 59 6.91 2.48 -28.92
C SER A 59 7.49 3.77 -29.53
N ALA A 60 6.76 4.38 -30.47
CA ALA A 60 7.14 5.64 -31.11
C ALA A 60 6.49 6.87 -30.46
N LYS A 61 5.55 6.66 -29.53
CA LYS A 61 4.85 7.74 -28.80
C LYS A 61 5.57 8.06 -27.48
N PRO A 62 5.50 9.30 -26.97
CA PRO A 62 5.92 9.61 -25.61
C PRO A 62 5.20 8.71 -24.59
N GLY A 63 5.98 8.10 -23.69
CA GLY A 63 5.47 7.19 -22.68
C GLY A 63 5.27 7.86 -21.32
N TYR A 64 4.12 7.59 -20.70
CA TYR A 64 3.83 7.94 -19.31
C TYR A 64 3.78 6.67 -18.47
N TYR A 65 4.61 6.61 -17.44
CA TYR A 65 4.61 5.51 -16.49
C TYR A 65 3.86 5.94 -15.22
N ILE A 66 2.92 5.10 -14.78
CA ILE A 66 2.15 5.28 -13.55
C ILE A 66 2.22 3.96 -12.80
N ASP A 67 2.75 3.97 -11.58
CA ASP A 67 2.67 2.84 -10.68
C ASP A 67 1.95 3.21 -9.38
N ALA A 68 1.49 2.19 -8.68
CA ALA A 68 0.81 2.37 -7.41
C ALA A 68 1.04 1.21 -6.44
N ASN A 69 0.78 1.49 -5.16
CA ASN A 69 0.77 0.52 -4.07
C ASN A 69 2.11 -0.23 -3.98
N ILE A 70 3.20 0.56 -3.96
CA ILE A 70 4.55 0.07 -3.66
C ILE A 70 4.72 -0.22 -2.16
N HIS A 71 4.24 0.68 -1.31
CA HIS A 71 3.95 0.37 0.09
C HIS A 71 2.63 -0.39 0.17
N ALA A 72 2.57 -1.36 1.07
CA ALA A 72 1.49 -2.33 1.12
C ALA A 72 0.17 -1.72 1.59
N GLU A 73 0.19 -0.87 2.62
CA GLU A 73 -0.99 -0.23 3.21
C GLU A 73 -1.60 0.91 2.38
N GLU A 74 -0.87 1.43 1.39
CA GLU A 74 -1.34 2.50 0.49
C GLU A 74 -2.29 1.98 -0.62
N ILE A 75 -3.26 1.13 -0.26
CA ILE A 75 -4.10 0.37 -1.18
C ILE A 75 -4.96 1.27 -2.09
N CYS A 76 -5.31 2.47 -1.62
CA CYS A 76 -6.05 3.46 -2.41
C CYS A 76 -5.33 3.83 -3.73
N GLY A 77 -3.99 3.77 -3.75
CA GLY A 77 -3.21 3.96 -4.97
C GLY A 77 -3.63 3.01 -6.08
N THR A 78 -3.89 1.73 -5.77
CA THR A 78 -4.37 0.76 -6.76
C THR A 78 -5.70 1.19 -7.37
N SER A 79 -6.65 1.64 -6.55
CA SER A 79 -7.94 2.10 -7.03
C SER A 79 -7.81 3.29 -7.96
N VAL A 80 -6.94 4.26 -7.64
CA VAL A 80 -6.68 5.43 -8.47
C VAL A 80 -6.02 5.05 -9.80
N ALA A 81 -5.05 4.13 -9.79
CA ALA A 81 -4.38 3.68 -11.01
C ALA A 81 -5.36 2.96 -11.96
N VAL A 82 -6.20 2.07 -11.44
CA VAL A 82 -7.22 1.39 -12.25
C VAL A 82 -8.31 2.35 -12.72
N TYR A 83 -8.72 3.32 -11.89
CA TYR A 83 -9.66 4.37 -12.30
C TYR A 83 -9.10 5.24 -13.43
N THR A 84 -7.80 5.56 -13.38
CA THR A 84 -7.09 6.28 -14.44
C THR A 84 -7.11 5.48 -15.74
N ALA A 85 -6.76 4.19 -15.69
CA ALA A 85 -6.83 3.30 -16.84
C ALA A 85 -8.24 3.23 -17.44
N TRP A 86 -9.26 3.05 -16.59
CA TRP A 86 -10.65 3.02 -17.04
C TRP A 86 -11.10 4.35 -17.65
N THR A 87 -10.72 5.48 -17.07
CA THR A 87 -11.06 6.82 -17.60
C THR A 87 -10.48 7.01 -18.99
N LEU A 88 -9.20 6.66 -19.19
CA LEU A 88 -8.57 6.72 -20.50
C LEU A 88 -9.34 5.89 -21.53
N LEU A 89 -9.69 4.65 -21.19
CA LEU A 89 -10.37 3.72 -22.10
C LEU A 89 -11.83 4.09 -22.39
N SER A 90 -12.57 4.52 -21.36
CA SER A 90 -14.02 4.74 -21.45
C SER A 90 -14.39 6.11 -22.01
N GLU A 91 -13.53 7.12 -21.83
CA GLU A 91 -13.78 8.48 -22.31
C GLU A 91 -13.11 8.78 -23.66
N TYR A 92 -12.38 7.83 -24.25
CA TYR A 92 -11.89 7.95 -25.62
C TYR A 92 -13.05 8.17 -26.62
N GLY A 93 -12.95 9.22 -27.44
CA GLY A 93 -13.99 9.63 -28.38
C GLY A 93 -15.17 10.39 -27.73
N ARG A 94 -15.14 10.60 -26.41
CA ARG A 94 -16.17 11.35 -25.65
C ARG A 94 -15.59 12.62 -25.04
N ASP A 95 -14.45 12.50 -24.37
CA ASP A 95 -13.68 13.61 -23.83
C ASP A 95 -12.55 14.00 -24.81
N PRO A 96 -12.49 15.26 -25.28
CA PRO A 96 -11.47 15.70 -26.23
C PRO A 96 -10.03 15.63 -25.69
N LEU A 97 -9.82 15.84 -24.39
CA LEU A 97 -8.51 15.74 -23.77
C LEU A 97 -8.06 14.28 -23.70
N VAL A 98 -8.92 13.37 -23.24
CA VAL A 98 -8.60 11.92 -23.19
C VAL A 98 -8.33 11.38 -24.59
N THR A 99 -9.14 11.77 -25.58
CA THR A 99 -8.95 11.39 -26.98
C THR A 99 -7.57 11.79 -27.48
N ARG A 100 -7.20 13.07 -27.29
CA ARG A 100 -5.88 13.58 -27.68
C ARG A 100 -4.75 12.83 -26.96
N LEU A 101 -4.88 12.57 -25.66
CA LEU A 101 -3.86 11.86 -24.88
C LEU A 101 -3.60 10.46 -25.46
N LEU A 102 -4.64 9.68 -25.76
CA LEU A 102 -4.47 8.33 -26.31
C LEU A 102 -3.98 8.31 -27.76
N ASP A 103 -4.34 9.31 -28.55
CA ASP A 103 -3.87 9.46 -29.91
C ASP A 103 -2.36 9.77 -29.96
N GLU A 104 -1.87 10.61 -29.04
CA GLU A 104 -0.50 11.14 -29.05
C GLU A 104 0.47 10.40 -28.13
N GLN A 105 -0.01 9.65 -27.12
CA GLN A 105 0.81 9.09 -26.05
C GLN A 105 0.58 7.59 -25.85
N VAL A 106 1.47 6.96 -25.08
CA VAL A 106 1.27 5.61 -24.52
C VAL A 106 1.37 5.67 -23.00
N PHE A 107 0.45 5.00 -22.31
CA PHE A 107 0.43 4.90 -20.86
C PHE A 107 0.81 3.48 -20.43
N TYR A 108 1.74 3.38 -19.50
CA TYR A 108 2.19 2.15 -18.86
C TYR A 108 1.76 2.20 -17.40
N ILE A 109 0.69 1.51 -17.06
CA ILE A 109 0.08 1.57 -15.73
C ILE A 109 0.28 0.24 -14.99
N VAL A 110 1.02 0.28 -13.87
CA VAL A 110 1.18 -0.85 -12.95
C VAL A 110 0.32 -0.59 -11.71
N PRO A 111 -0.91 -1.12 -11.64
CA PRO A 111 -1.85 -0.76 -10.59
C PRO A 111 -1.45 -1.26 -9.20
N ARG A 112 -0.58 -2.28 -9.12
CA ARG A 112 -0.11 -2.84 -7.86
C ARG A 112 1.28 -3.42 -8.03
N VAL A 113 2.29 -2.67 -7.60
CA VAL A 113 3.70 -3.09 -7.62
C VAL A 113 3.97 -4.15 -6.55
N ASN A 114 3.32 -4.03 -5.39
CA ASN A 114 3.51 -4.92 -4.24
C ASN A 114 2.26 -5.78 -3.97
N PRO A 115 1.97 -6.79 -4.82
CA PRO A 115 0.76 -7.60 -4.65
C PRO A 115 0.77 -8.47 -3.40
N ASP A 116 1.94 -8.80 -2.85
CA ASP A 116 2.02 -9.63 -1.65
C ASP A 116 1.73 -8.84 -0.38
N GLY A 117 2.42 -7.71 -0.19
CA GLY A 117 2.18 -6.84 0.94
C GLY A 117 0.75 -6.29 0.95
N ALA A 118 0.23 -5.87 -0.21
CA ALA A 118 -1.16 -5.39 -0.33
C ALA A 118 -2.21 -6.42 0.08
N GLU A 119 -1.91 -7.72 -0.11
CA GLU A 119 -2.80 -8.79 0.32
C GLU A 119 -2.73 -9.01 1.82
N ILE A 120 -1.52 -8.96 2.39
CA ILE A 120 -1.31 -9.11 3.84
C ILE A 120 -2.12 -8.05 4.61
N VAL A 121 -2.01 -6.78 4.24
CA VAL A 121 -2.73 -5.69 4.93
C VAL A 121 -4.25 -5.71 4.76
N GLN A 122 -4.75 -6.50 3.80
CA GLN A 122 -6.19 -6.68 3.56
C GLN A 122 -6.74 -7.96 4.21
N THR A 123 -5.89 -8.76 4.85
CA THR A 123 -6.27 -10.00 5.55
C THR A 123 -6.10 -9.84 7.05
N LEU A 124 -6.91 -10.59 7.82
CA LEU A 124 -6.79 -10.61 9.28
C LEU A 124 -5.53 -11.38 9.72
N PRO A 125 -4.89 -10.96 10.82
CA PRO A 125 -5.18 -9.73 11.58
C PRO A 125 -4.73 -8.47 10.81
N PHE A 126 -5.51 -7.39 10.92
CA PHE A 126 -5.12 -6.12 10.33
C PHE A 126 -3.89 -5.57 11.05
N TYR A 127 -2.87 -5.25 10.27
CA TYR A 127 -1.58 -4.77 10.71
C TYR A 127 -1.09 -3.69 9.74
N GLU A 128 -0.60 -2.57 10.27
CA GLU A 128 0.00 -1.51 9.45
C GLU A 128 1.36 -1.95 8.90
N TRP A 129 1.42 -2.31 7.61
CA TRP A 129 2.60 -2.89 6.98
C TRP A 129 3.05 -2.08 5.77
N ILE A 130 4.32 -1.67 5.71
CA ILE A 130 4.96 -1.04 4.53
C ILE A 130 5.84 -1.97 3.69
N GLY A 131 6.09 -3.19 4.17
CA GLY A 131 7.04 -4.13 3.58
C GLY A 131 6.52 -4.84 2.32
N ASN A 132 7.41 -5.62 1.70
CA ASN A 132 7.19 -6.31 0.42
C ASN A 132 6.41 -7.64 0.54
N GLY A 133 6.10 -8.08 1.76
CA GLY A 133 5.34 -9.30 2.01
C GLY A 133 6.16 -10.59 1.91
N ARG A 134 7.48 -10.49 2.07
CA ARG A 134 8.36 -11.66 2.25
C ARG A 134 8.06 -12.38 3.57
N TYR A 135 7.79 -11.62 4.61
CA TYR A 135 7.39 -12.11 5.93
C TYR A 135 5.90 -11.86 6.15
N LEU A 136 5.24 -12.75 6.88
CA LEU A 136 3.91 -12.49 7.43
C LEU A 136 4.02 -11.67 8.72
N PRO A 137 2.95 -10.96 9.15
CA PRO A 137 2.94 -10.25 10.43
C PRO A 137 3.41 -11.12 11.59
N GLY A 138 4.48 -10.70 12.27
CA GLY A 138 5.14 -11.44 13.33
C GLY A 138 6.43 -12.14 12.92
N GLU A 139 6.54 -12.63 11.68
CA GLU A 139 7.69 -13.42 11.22
C GLU A 139 8.94 -12.55 10.94
N GLU A 140 8.75 -11.24 10.77
CA GLU A 140 9.77 -10.23 10.54
C GLU A 140 10.43 -9.72 11.83
N GLN A 141 9.99 -10.20 12.99
CA GLN A 141 10.39 -9.71 14.31
C GLN A 141 11.36 -10.68 14.95
N PHE A 142 12.60 -10.22 15.12
CA PHE A 142 13.69 -11.03 15.60
C PHE A 142 14.30 -10.46 16.88
N GLY A 143 14.77 -11.35 17.75
CA GLY A 143 15.43 -11.00 19.01
C GLY A 143 14.47 -10.68 20.15
N ALA A 144 15.03 -10.28 21.29
CA ALA A 144 14.27 -9.90 22.48
C ALA A 144 13.53 -8.57 22.29
N GLY A 145 12.36 -8.43 22.91
CA GLY A 145 11.54 -7.22 22.84
C GLY A 145 10.04 -7.50 22.71
N LEU A 146 9.28 -6.45 22.44
CA LEU A 146 7.84 -6.52 22.25
C LEU A 146 7.51 -6.90 20.81
N HIS A 147 7.03 -8.13 20.60
CA HIS A 147 6.64 -8.62 19.29
C HIS A 147 5.17 -8.35 19.02
N TYR A 148 4.84 -7.69 17.91
CA TYR A 148 3.47 -7.37 17.53
C TYR A 148 2.66 -8.66 17.37
N ALA A 149 1.51 -8.73 18.03
CA ALA A 149 0.62 -9.87 17.98
C ALA A 149 -0.78 -9.42 18.38
N ASP A 150 -1.81 -10.00 17.74
CA ASP A 150 -3.20 -9.88 18.18
C ASP A 150 -3.36 -10.76 19.42
N VAL A 151 -3.20 -10.17 20.61
CA VAL A 151 -3.16 -10.93 21.87
C VAL A 151 -4.55 -11.28 22.37
N ASN A 152 -5.57 -10.57 21.88
CA ASN A 152 -6.95 -10.75 22.32
C ASN A 152 -7.82 -11.55 21.32
N GLY A 153 -7.33 -11.75 20.10
CA GLY A 153 -7.97 -12.51 19.03
C GLY A 153 -9.11 -11.79 18.30
N ASP A 154 -9.16 -10.46 18.34
CA ASP A 154 -10.22 -9.65 17.71
C ASP A 154 -9.94 -9.32 16.23
N GLY A 155 -8.77 -9.73 15.72
CA GLY A 155 -8.35 -9.51 14.35
C GLY A 155 -7.71 -8.15 14.10
N LEU A 156 -7.45 -7.35 15.13
CA LEU A 156 -6.73 -6.10 15.06
C LEU A 156 -5.44 -6.22 15.86
N ILE A 157 -4.37 -5.61 15.36
CA ILE A 157 -3.17 -5.33 16.15
C ILE A 157 -3.16 -3.83 16.37
N VAL A 158 -3.53 -3.40 17.57
CA VAL A 158 -3.73 -1.97 17.89
C VAL A 158 -2.59 -1.40 18.74
N ASP A 159 -2.67 -0.11 19.07
CA ASP A 159 -1.83 0.48 20.10
C ASP A 159 -2.42 0.28 21.50
N MET A 160 -1.60 -0.18 22.44
CA MET A 160 -1.92 -0.34 23.85
C MET A 160 -1.42 0.84 24.68
N ARG A 161 -2.19 1.18 25.73
CA ARG A 161 -1.84 2.20 26.73
C ARG A 161 -1.32 1.52 27.99
N ILE A 162 -0.04 1.69 28.28
CA ILE A 162 0.55 1.23 29.54
C ILE A 162 0.68 2.44 30.45
N ARG A 163 0.01 2.40 31.61
CA ARG A 163 0.13 3.47 32.60
C ARG A 163 1.56 3.54 33.12
N ASP A 164 2.15 4.73 33.05
CA ASP A 164 3.52 5.00 33.47
C ASP A 164 3.61 6.45 33.94
N ASP A 165 4.07 6.69 35.17
CA ASP A 165 4.22 8.06 35.72
C ASP A 165 5.28 8.89 34.95
N ALA A 166 6.21 8.23 34.27
CA ALA A 166 7.18 8.83 33.35
C ALA A 166 6.73 8.81 31.88
N GLY A 167 5.48 8.42 31.60
CA GLY A 167 4.94 8.31 30.24
C GLY A 167 4.94 9.64 29.47
N GLU A 168 5.06 9.51 28.14
CA GLU A 168 5.12 10.63 27.19
C GLU A 168 3.73 11.11 26.73
N TRP A 169 2.66 10.37 27.07
CA TRP A 169 1.32 10.62 26.55
C TRP A 169 0.30 10.81 27.67
N LYS A 170 -0.61 11.76 27.49
CA LYS A 170 -1.81 11.97 28.32
C LYS A 170 -3.08 11.79 27.50
N VAL A 171 -4.17 11.40 28.15
CA VAL A 171 -5.47 11.28 27.47
C VAL A 171 -5.99 12.68 27.14
N SER A 172 -6.51 12.88 25.93
CA SER A 172 -7.17 14.13 25.56
C SER A 172 -8.42 14.37 26.43
N GLU A 173 -8.56 15.57 26.97
CA GLU A 173 -9.76 15.98 27.72
C GLU A 173 -10.99 16.10 26.81
N GLN A 174 -10.79 16.29 25.50
CA GLN A 174 -11.87 16.46 24.53
C GLN A 174 -12.41 15.12 24.01
N ASP A 175 -11.54 14.12 23.87
CA ASP A 175 -11.92 12.76 23.43
C ASP A 175 -11.00 11.73 24.07
N PRO A 176 -11.51 10.85 24.97
CA PRO A 176 -10.68 9.90 25.69
C PRO A 176 -10.03 8.82 24.79
N ARG A 177 -10.42 8.73 23.53
CA ARG A 177 -9.80 7.85 22.52
C ARG A 177 -8.48 8.40 21.98
N LEU A 178 -8.27 9.71 22.08
CA LEU A 178 -7.08 10.38 21.59
C LEU A 178 -6.02 10.50 22.68
N MET A 179 -4.77 10.31 22.29
CA MET A 179 -3.60 10.55 23.12
C MET A 179 -2.93 11.84 22.65
N LEU A 180 -2.55 12.68 23.60
CA LEU A 180 -1.82 13.91 23.36
C LEU A 180 -0.41 13.76 23.94
N PRO A 181 0.62 14.31 23.28
CA PRO A 181 1.93 14.43 23.89
C PRO A 181 1.83 15.19 25.22
N ARG A 182 2.55 14.70 26.23
CA ARG A 182 2.76 15.37 27.50
C ARG A 182 3.64 16.60 27.28
N ASP A 183 3.32 17.70 27.95
CA ASP A 183 4.16 18.89 27.88
C ASP A 183 5.47 18.68 28.69
N PRO A 184 6.63 19.18 28.24
CA PRO A 184 7.93 18.89 28.88
C PRO A 184 8.02 19.24 30.37
N ASP A 185 7.24 20.22 30.83
CA ASP A 185 7.20 20.73 32.21
C ASP A 185 6.00 20.20 33.01
N GLU A 186 5.14 19.39 32.40
CA GLU A 186 3.94 18.86 33.04
C GLU A 186 4.30 17.79 34.08
N THR A 187 3.72 17.87 35.28
CA THR A 187 3.93 16.89 36.36
C THR A 187 2.63 16.62 37.12
N GLY A 188 2.55 15.46 37.77
CA GLY A 188 1.42 15.08 38.63
C GLY A 188 0.16 14.60 37.90
N GLY A 189 0.20 14.50 36.57
CA GLY A 189 -0.88 13.93 35.75
C GLY A 189 -0.85 12.40 35.70
N VAL A 190 -1.83 11.82 34.99
CA VAL A 190 -1.83 10.39 34.63
C VAL A 190 -1.27 10.26 33.22
N TYR A 191 -0.12 9.59 33.11
CA TYR A 191 0.58 9.43 31.85
C TYR A 191 0.65 7.96 31.42
N TYR A 192 0.96 7.80 30.14
CA TYR A 192 0.99 6.52 29.47
C TYR A 192 2.19 6.43 28.53
N ARG A 193 2.74 5.21 28.42
CA ARG A 193 3.51 4.78 27.25
C ARG A 193 2.53 4.16 26.25
N ILE A 194 2.71 4.50 24.98
CA ILE A 194 1.98 3.89 23.88
C ILE A 194 2.90 2.88 23.22
N VAL A 195 2.44 1.63 23.12
CA VAL A 195 3.20 0.51 22.55
C VAL A 195 2.26 -0.32 21.68
N PRO A 196 2.77 -1.00 20.64
CA PRO A 196 1.93 -1.90 19.86
C PRO A 196 1.41 -3.06 20.71
N GLU A 197 0.25 -3.59 20.34
CA GLU A 197 -0.29 -4.84 20.86
C GLU A 197 0.67 -5.98 20.53
N GLY A 198 1.03 -6.77 21.54
CA GLY A 198 2.07 -7.76 21.35
C GLY A 198 2.47 -8.56 22.58
N THR A 199 3.40 -9.49 22.35
CA THR A 199 3.99 -10.37 23.37
C THR A 199 5.44 -10.01 23.61
N LEU A 200 5.84 -9.90 24.87
CA LEU A 200 7.23 -9.71 25.26
C LEU A 200 8.01 -11.03 25.18
N VAL A 201 9.06 -11.04 24.36
CA VAL A 201 9.97 -12.17 24.18
C VAL A 201 11.28 -11.90 24.93
N ASP A 202 11.74 -12.87 25.72
CA ASP A 202 12.98 -12.81 26.52
C ASP A 202 13.07 -11.58 27.44
N TRP A 203 11.94 -11.17 28.02
CA TRP A 203 11.87 -10.02 28.92
C TRP A 203 12.28 -10.37 30.36
N ASP A 204 13.22 -9.60 30.91
CA ASP A 204 13.80 -9.79 32.24
C ASP A 204 13.11 -8.97 33.35
N GLY A 205 12.02 -8.28 33.01
CA GLY A 205 11.29 -7.40 33.93
C GLY A 205 11.72 -5.92 33.87
N GLY A 206 12.75 -5.59 33.06
CA GLY A 206 13.23 -4.22 32.87
C GLY A 206 12.52 -3.45 31.76
N ASP A 207 13.23 -2.51 31.13
CA ASP A 207 12.76 -1.88 29.91
C ASP A 207 12.79 -2.85 28.73
N PHE A 208 11.86 -2.68 27.80
CA PHE A 208 11.84 -3.41 26.55
C PHE A 208 11.94 -2.47 25.35
N VAL A 209 12.41 -3.02 24.24
CA VAL A 209 12.42 -2.34 22.95
C VAL A 209 11.33 -2.94 22.05
N VAL A 210 10.81 -2.11 21.16
CA VAL A 210 10.01 -2.59 20.03
C VAL A 210 11.01 -2.84 18.89
N PRO A 211 11.26 -4.11 18.50
CA PRO A 211 12.18 -4.40 17.41
C PRO A 211 11.62 -3.81 16.11
N ARG A 212 12.51 -3.29 15.27
CA ARG A 212 12.09 -2.80 13.96
C ARG A 212 11.70 -4.00 13.09
N PRO A 213 10.56 -3.95 12.39
CA PRO A 213 10.20 -4.97 11.39
C PRO A 213 11.32 -5.13 10.37
N GLN A 214 11.74 -6.37 10.10
CA GLN A 214 12.84 -6.68 9.17
C GLN A 214 12.34 -7.12 7.78
N ASP A 215 11.26 -6.50 7.30
CA ASP A 215 10.80 -6.72 5.92
C ASP A 215 11.36 -5.67 4.94
N GLY A 216 11.46 -6.04 3.67
CA GLY A 216 12.00 -5.17 2.63
C GLY A 216 11.04 -4.04 2.30
N ASN A 217 11.45 -2.79 2.51
CA ASN A 217 10.71 -1.63 1.99
C ASN A 217 11.06 -1.42 0.51
N LEU A 218 10.11 -1.68 -0.40
CA LEU A 218 10.33 -1.57 -1.85
C LEU A 218 10.68 -0.15 -2.29
N ASN A 219 10.14 0.86 -1.61
CA ASN A 219 10.37 2.28 -1.86
C ASN A 219 11.73 2.78 -1.33
N ARG A 220 12.60 1.89 -0.82
CA ARG A 220 13.98 2.20 -0.44
C ARG A 220 15.02 1.63 -1.39
N ASN A 221 14.58 1.05 -2.51
CA ASN A 221 15.47 0.50 -3.54
C ASN A 221 15.72 1.45 -4.72
N TYR A 222 15.14 2.66 -4.71
CA TYR A 222 15.48 3.69 -5.69
C TYR A 222 16.84 4.31 -5.34
N PRO A 223 17.69 4.63 -6.34
CA PRO A 223 18.92 5.38 -6.09
C PRO A 223 18.59 6.66 -5.31
N SER A 224 19.46 6.96 -4.35
CA SER A 224 19.24 7.89 -3.25
C SER A 224 18.68 9.24 -3.70
N ASN A 225 17.68 9.73 -2.95
CA ASN A 225 17.11 11.10 -3.01
C ASN A 225 16.16 11.45 -4.17
N TRP A 226 15.59 10.48 -4.91
CA TRP A 226 14.67 10.79 -6.03
C TRP A 226 15.30 11.72 -7.09
N VAL A 227 16.63 11.79 -7.13
CA VAL A 227 17.37 12.57 -8.12
C VAL A 227 17.88 11.62 -9.21
N PRO A 228 17.80 12.02 -10.49
CA PRO A 228 18.51 11.32 -11.55
C PRO A 228 20.00 11.24 -11.20
N GLU A 229 20.67 10.15 -11.57
CA GLU A 229 22.12 9.91 -11.37
C GLU A 229 23.05 10.97 -12.00
N SER A 230 22.50 12.01 -12.63
CA SER A 230 23.21 13.05 -13.40
C SER A 230 23.17 14.46 -12.78
N GLN A 231 22.92 14.60 -11.47
CA GLN A 231 23.01 15.89 -10.76
C GLN A 231 24.16 15.91 -9.76
#